data_AF-A0A7R9ITZ2-F1
#
_entry.id   AF-A0A7R9ITZ2-F1
#
_cell.length_a   1.000
_cell.length_b   1.000
_cell.length_c   1.000
_cell.angle_alpha   90.00
_cell.angle_beta   90.00
_cell.angle_gamma   90.00
#
_symmetry.space_group_name_H-M   'P 1'
#
loop_
_entity.id
_entity.type
_entity.pdbx_description
1 polymer ?
#
loop_
_entity_poly.entity_id
_entity_poly.type
_entity_poly.pdbx_seq_one_letter_code
_entity_poly.pdbx_strand_id
1 'polypeptide(L)'
;MTGKEDLYRAPAIRALCSITDVTMLQAIERYMKQAIVDRNASVSSAALVSSLHLTRIANDVVKRWVNEAQEAINSDRSATYIGRKYT
;
A
#
# COMPACT_ATOMS: atom_id res chain seq x y z
N MET A 1 13.42 -16.39 -10.53
CA MET A 1 13.10 -16.84 -9.15
C MET A 1 12.26 -15.78 -8.42
N THR A 2 11.18 -15.24 -9.00
CA THR A 2 10.57 -14.01 -8.45
C THR A 2 9.07 -13.92 -8.76
N GLY A 3 8.31 -15.00 -8.54
CA GLY A 3 6.85 -14.97 -8.67
C GLY A 3 6.11 -15.04 -7.33
N LYS A 4 6.78 -15.51 -6.27
CA LYS A 4 6.19 -15.72 -4.95
C LYS A 4 6.36 -14.53 -4.02
N GLU A 5 7.42 -13.73 -4.18
CA GLU A 5 7.71 -12.59 -3.32
C GLU A 5 6.64 -11.50 -3.41
N ASP A 6 6.10 -11.27 -4.60
CA ASP A 6 4.96 -10.39 -4.86
C ASP A 6 3.69 -10.82 -4.13
N LEU A 7 3.45 -12.13 -3.98
CA LEU A 7 2.30 -12.64 -3.23
C LEU A 7 2.39 -12.36 -1.73
N TYR A 8 3.61 -12.30 -1.17
CA TYR A 8 3.81 -12.06 0.26
C TYR A 8 3.95 -10.58 0.62
N ARG A 9 4.33 -9.72 -0.33
CA ARG A 9 4.46 -8.27 -0.10
C ARG A 9 3.15 -7.64 0.36
N ALA A 10 2.04 -7.91 -0.33
CA ALA A 10 0.73 -7.35 0.03
C ALA A 10 0.25 -7.72 1.46
N PRO A 11 0.28 -9.00 1.89
CA PRO A 11 -0.08 -9.35 3.27
C PRO A 11 0.96 -8.86 4.30
N ALA A 12 2.25 -8.81 3.96
CA ALA A 12 3.27 -8.25 4.85
C ALA A 12 3.04 -6.76 5.15
N ILE A 13 2.65 -5.96 4.16
CA ILE A 13 2.31 -4.53 4.35
C ILE A 13 1.12 -4.36 5.31
N ARG A 14 0.12 -5.24 5.24
CA ARG A 14 -1.04 -5.19 6.15
C ARG A 14 -0.63 -5.54 7.58
N ALA A 15 0.19 -6.58 7.75
CA ALA A 15 0.71 -6.97 9.06
C ALA A 15 1.59 -5.86 9.66
N LEU A 16 2.49 -5.27 8.87
CA LEU A 16 3.32 -4.14 9.27
C LEU A 16 2.47 -2.96 9.75
N CYS A 17 1.48 -2.52 8.97
CA CYS A 17 0.62 -1.42 9.36
C CYS A 17 -0.26 -1.70 10.57
N SER A 18 -0.57 -2.97 10.86
CA SER A 18 -1.36 -3.34 12.03
C SER A 18 -0.58 -3.27 13.35
N ILE A 19 0.75 -3.39 13.31
CA ILE A 19 1.62 -3.30 14.48
C ILE A 19 2.37 -1.96 14.56
N THR A 20 2.25 -1.11 13.53
CA THR A 20 2.92 0.18 13.47
C THR A 20 2.20 1.19 14.34
N ASP A 21 2.97 1.79 15.25
CA ASP A 21 2.53 2.91 16.09
C ASP A 21 3.09 4.25 15.60
N VAL A 22 2.60 5.37 16.17
CA VAL A 22 2.99 6.75 15.78
C VAL A 22 4.50 6.97 15.72
N THR A 23 5.25 6.34 16.62
CA THR A 23 6.72 6.48 16.71
C THR A 23 7.45 5.72 15.59
N MET A 24 6.87 4.63 15.07
CA MET A 24 7.43 3.85 13.97
C MET A 24 7.04 4.38 12.58
N LEU A 25 5.98 5.20 12.49
CA LEU A 25 5.48 5.76 11.24
C LEU A 25 6.53 6.54 10.45
N GLN A 26 7.40 7.29 11.13
CA GLN A 26 8.50 8.02 10.49
C GLN A 26 9.49 7.08 9.81
N ALA A 27 9.79 5.93 10.41
CA ALA A 27 10.71 4.94 9.85
C ALA A 27 10.13 4.22 8.63
N ILE A 28 8.83 3.92 8.66
CA ILE A 28 8.15 3.22 7.55
C ILE A 28 7.65 4.17 6.45
N GLU A 29 7.62 5.48 6.67
CA GLU A 29 7.06 6.46 5.72
C GLU A 29 7.63 6.30 4.31
N ARG A 30 8.97 6.23 4.19
CA ARG A 30 9.62 6.09 2.88
C ARG A 30 9.20 4.80 2.18
N TYR A 31 9.11 3.71 2.94
CA TYR A 31 8.70 2.41 2.43
C TYR A 31 7.23 2.45 1.97
N MET A 32 6.34 3.04 2.76
CA MET A 32 4.92 3.16 2.42
C MET A 32 4.70 4.02 1.18
N LYS A 33 5.39 5.15 1.04
CA LYS A 33 5.35 5.98 -0.18
C LYS A 33 5.71 5.18 -1.42
N GLN A 34 6.78 4.39 -1.38
CA GLN A 34 7.15 3.51 -2.50
C GLN A 34 6.13 2.39 -2.75
N ALA A 35 5.58 1.81 -1.68
CA ALA A 35 4.58 0.74 -1.79
C ALA A 35 3.26 1.24 -2.42
N ILE A 36 2.87 2.50 -2.15
CA ILE A 36 1.68 3.13 -2.75
C ILE A 36 1.84 3.23 -4.27
N VAL A 37 3.01 3.69 -4.75
CA VAL A 37 3.30 3.82 -6.19
C VAL A 37 3.89 2.56 -6.82
N ASP A 38 3.91 1.42 -6.12
CA ASP A 38 4.51 0.17 -6.62
C ASP A 38 3.80 -0.36 -7.87
N ARG A 39 4.55 -0.86 -8.85
CA ARG A 39 3.99 -1.35 -10.14
C ARG A 39 2.97 -2.48 -9.96
N ASN A 40 3.08 -3.25 -8.89
CA ASN A 40 2.17 -4.33 -8.58
C ASN A 40 0.88 -3.80 -7.93
N ALA A 41 -0.24 -3.94 -8.65
CA ALA A 41 -1.56 -3.50 -8.19
C ALA A 41 -1.97 -4.12 -6.83
N SER A 42 -1.56 -5.37 -6.54
CA SER A 42 -1.82 -6.03 -5.25
C SER A 42 -1.16 -5.29 -4.09
N VAL A 43 0.09 -4.86 -4.30
CA VAL A 43 0.94 -4.19 -3.30
C VAL A 43 0.44 -2.77 -3.07
N SER A 44 0.20 -2.03 -4.16
CA SER A 44 -0.36 -0.68 -4.12
C SER A 44 -1.73 -0.64 -3.43
N SER A 45 -2.62 -1.56 -3.76
CA SER A 45 -3.94 -1.66 -3.11
C SER A 45 -3.83 -1.96 -1.61
N ALA A 46 -2.94 -2.87 -1.24
CA ALA A 46 -2.70 -3.18 0.18
C ALA A 46 -2.10 -1.98 0.92
N ALA A 47 -1.15 -1.26 0.31
CA ALA A 47 -0.54 -0.07 0.87
C ALA A 47 -1.55 1.07 1.06
N LEU A 48 -2.47 1.28 0.11
CA LEU A 48 -3.53 2.29 0.21
C LEU A 48 -4.51 1.97 1.36
N VAL A 49 -4.98 0.72 1.45
CA VAL A 49 -5.86 0.29 2.55
C VAL A 49 -5.15 0.39 3.91
N SER A 50 -3.88 -0.03 3.97
CA SER A 50 -3.02 0.10 5.15
C SER A 50 -2.81 1.56 5.56
N SER A 51 -2.59 2.45 4.59
CA SER A 51 -2.45 3.90 4.84
C SER A 51 -3.73 4.49 5.39
N LEU A 52 -4.89 4.09 4.85
CA LEU A 52 -6.19 4.48 5.39
C LEU A 52 -6.36 4.04 6.84
N HIS A 53 -5.92 2.83 7.19
CA HIS A 53 -5.95 2.37 8.59
C HIS A 53 -5.11 3.28 9.50
N LEU A 54 -3.89 3.64 9.07
CA LEU A 54 -3.00 4.53 9.81
C LEU A 54 -3.56 5.95 9.97
N THR A 55 -4.46 6.42 9.10
CA THR A 55 -5.07 7.76 9.27
C THR A 55 -5.82 7.93 10.59
N ARG A 56 -6.30 6.83 11.20
CA ARG A 56 -6.99 6.84 12.49
C ARG A 56 -6.05 7.06 13.67
N ILE A 57 -4.76 6.76 13.49
CA ILE A 57 -3.73 6.80 14.55
C ILE A 57 -2.80 8.00 14.33
N ALA A 58 -2.44 8.29 13.08
CA ALA A 58 -1.42 9.29 12.72
C ALA A 58 -1.82 10.08 11.46
N ASN A 59 -2.87 10.89 11.57
CA ASN A 59 -3.45 11.61 10.45
C ASN A 59 -2.45 12.58 9.76
N ASP A 60 -1.64 13.30 10.54
CA ASP A 60 -0.71 14.31 10.02
C ASP A 60 0.39 13.73 9.13
N VAL A 61 0.84 12.52 9.43
CA VAL A 61 1.87 11.83 8.64
C VAL A 61 1.26 11.32 7.35
N VAL A 62 0.11 10.63 7.41
CA VAL A 62 -0.54 10.04 6.23
C VAL A 62 -1.01 11.11 5.25
N LYS A 63 -1.43 12.28 5.72
CA LYS A 63 -1.76 13.43 4.85
C LYS A 63 -0.62 13.84 3.91
N ARG A 64 0.63 13.57 4.27
CA ARG A 64 1.80 13.87 3.42
C ARG A 64 1.97 12.87 2.28
N TRP A 65 1.29 11.73 2.32
CA TRP A 65 1.37 10.66 1.32
C TRP A 65 0.31 10.81 0.22
N VAL A 66 -0.48 11.90 0.27
CA VAL A 66 -1.59 12.15 -0.67
C VAL A 66 -1.10 12.33 -2.11
N ASN A 67 0.09 12.89 -2.30
CA ASN A 67 0.68 13.05 -3.64
C ASN A 67 0.94 11.68 -4.29
N GLU A 68 1.53 10.76 -3.53
CA GLU A 68 1.80 9.39 -3.96
C GLU A 68 0.49 8.62 -4.19
N ALA A 69 -0.52 8.82 -3.34
CA ALA A 69 -1.84 8.23 -3.52
C ALA A 69 -2.51 8.73 -4.81
N GLN A 70 -2.43 10.03 -5.09
CA GLN A 70 -2.97 10.62 -6.31
C GLN A 70 -2.26 10.08 -7.56
N GLU A 71 -0.94 9.91 -7.51
CA GLU A 71 -0.16 9.30 -8.58
C GLU A 71 -0.58 7.84 -8.82
N ALA A 72 -0.75 7.05 -7.75
CA ALA A 72 -1.19 5.66 -7.85
C ALA A 72 -2.59 5.51 -8.48
N ILE A 73 -3.50 6.46 -8.23
CA ILE A 73 -4.86 6.47 -8.81
C ILE A 73 -4.83 6.94 -10.27
N ASN A 74 -4.01 7.94 -10.58
CA ASN A 74 -3.90 8.49 -11.94
C ASN A 74 -3.11 7.58 -12.87
N SER A 75 -2.24 6.74 -12.33
CA SER A 75 -1.57 5.71 -13.13
C SER A 75 -2.62 4.68 -13.56
N ASP A 76 -2.83 4.57 -14.88
CA ASP A 76 -3.71 3.57 -15.50
C ASP A 76 -3.15 2.16 -15.22
N ARG A 77 -3.48 1.64 -14.02
CA ARG A 77 -3.15 0.30 -13.57
C ARG A 77 -4.38 -0.55 -13.82
N SER A 78 -4.61 -0.83 -15.10
CA SER A 78 -5.68 -1.69 -15.57
C SER A 78 -5.88 -2.87 -14.61
N ALA A 79 -7.06 -2.88 -14.00
CA ALA A 79 -7.47 -3.79 -12.96
C ALA A 79 -7.44 -5.24 -13.46
N THR A 80 -6.32 -5.95 -13.26
CA THR A 80 -6.22 -7.40 -13.52
C THR A 80 -7.10 -8.24 -12.56
N TYR A 81 -7.89 -7.59 -11.69
CA TYR A 81 -8.74 -8.26 -10.70
C TYR A 81 -10.18 -8.53 -11.16
N ILE A 82 -10.62 -8.04 -12.32
CA ILE A 82 -11.96 -8.34 -12.87
C ILE A 82 -11.98 -9.67 -13.67
N GLY A 83 -10.95 -10.52 -13.51
CA GLY A 83 -10.86 -11.82 -14.20
C GLY A 83 -11.14 -13.08 -13.36
N ARG A 84 -11.42 -12.97 -12.04
CA ARG A 84 -11.66 -14.15 -11.16
C ARG A 84 -13.13 -14.46 -10.84
N LYS A 85 -14.04 -14.04 -11.72
CA LYS A 85 -15.35 -14.68 -11.92
C LYS A 85 -15.36 -14.99 -13.42
N TYR A 86 -15.07 -16.17 -13.93
CA TYR A 86 -15.65 -17.50 -13.71
C TYR A 86 -14.62 -18.56 -14.18
N THR A 87 -14.72 -19.78 -13.64
CA THR A 87 -13.83 -20.98 -13.74
C THR A 87 -12.74 -21.08 -12.69
#